data_AF-A0A392NKX1-F1
#
_entry.id   AF-A0A392NKX1-F1
#
_cell.length_a   1.000
_cell.length_b   1.000
_cell.length_c   1.000
_cell.angle_alpha   90.00
_cell.angle_beta   90.00
_cell.angle_gamma   90.00
#
_symmetry.space_group_name_H-M   'P 1'
#
loop_
_entity.id
_entity.type
_entity.pdbx_description
1 polymer ?
#
loop_
_entity_poly.entity_id
_entity_poly.type
_entity_poly.pdbx_seq_one_letter_code
_entity_poly.pdbx_strand_id
1 'polypeptide(L)'
;FYVAEVLLALEYLHMLGIIYRDLKPENVLVREDGHIMLSDFDLSLRCAVSPTLVKSANSNLETKSSGYCVQPACIEPTCVIQPDCIKPSCFTPRFLQSKSKKKEKKLKPKNDVHNQVTPLPELMAEPTNARSMSFVGTHEYLAPEIIKGEGHGSAVDWWTFGIFLYELLFGRTPFKGSANRATLFNVVGQPLRFPESPSVSFAARDLIRGLLVKEPQHRLAYRRGATEIKQHPFFQNINWALIRCATPPEVP
;
A
#
# COMPACT_ATOMS: atom_id res chain seq x y z
N PHE A 1 15.08 -7.73 6.42
CA PHE A 1 15.75 -8.59 5.44
C PHE A 1 14.82 -9.72 4.99
N TYR A 2 14.53 -10.74 5.82
CA TYR A 2 13.72 -11.91 5.43
C TYR A 2 12.35 -11.57 4.82
N VAL A 3 11.62 -10.63 5.42
CA VAL A 3 10.33 -10.15 4.91
C VAL A 3 10.44 -9.58 3.48
N ALA A 4 11.56 -8.93 3.15
CA ALA A 4 11.81 -8.41 1.80
C ALA A 4 12.09 -9.54 0.79
N GLU A 5 12.79 -10.60 1.19
CA GLU A 5 12.98 -11.78 0.35
C GLU A 5 11.65 -12.52 0.09
N VAL A 6 10.81 -12.68 1.13
CA VAL A 6 9.47 -13.27 0.99
C VAL A 6 8.60 -12.43 0.05
N LEU A 7 8.63 -11.09 0.16
CA LEU A 7 7.90 -10.21 -0.74
C LEU A 7 8.30 -10.43 -2.21
N LEU A 8 9.60 -10.55 -2.49
CA LEU A 8 10.09 -10.82 -3.84
C LEU A 8 9.73 -12.22 -4.33
N ALA A 9 9.75 -13.22 -3.45
CA ALA A 9 9.31 -14.56 -3.79
C ALA A 9 7.84 -14.56 -4.20
N LEU A 10 6.96 -13.90 -3.44
CA LEU A 10 5.53 -13.76 -3.78
C LEU A 10 5.34 -12.99 -5.10
N GLU A 11 6.02 -11.85 -5.30
CA GLU A 11 5.95 -11.10 -6.56
C GLU A 11 6.35 -11.98 -7.76
N TYR A 12 7.40 -12.77 -7.61
CA TYR A 12 7.86 -13.70 -8.64
C TYR A 12 6.83 -14.80 -8.92
N LEU A 13 6.22 -15.39 -7.88
CA LEU A 13 5.15 -16.38 -8.06
C LEU A 13 3.95 -15.79 -8.79
N HIS A 14 3.51 -14.59 -8.40
CA HIS A 14 2.42 -13.89 -9.08
C HIS A 14 2.73 -13.63 -10.55
N MET A 15 3.97 -13.24 -10.88
CA MET A 15 4.43 -13.08 -12.27
C MET A 15 4.37 -14.37 -13.09
N LEU A 16 4.52 -15.53 -12.44
CA LEU A 16 4.35 -16.86 -13.06
C LEU A 16 2.90 -17.34 -13.09
N GLY A 17 1.96 -16.55 -12.57
CA GLY A 17 0.55 -16.92 -12.47
C GLY A 17 0.27 -17.93 -11.37
N ILE A 18 1.06 -17.90 -10.28
CA ILE A 18 0.91 -18.76 -9.11
C ILE A 18 0.52 -17.89 -7.92
N ILE A 19 -0.64 -18.18 -7.31
CA ILE A 19 -1.04 -17.60 -6.02
C ILE A 19 -0.73 -18.66 -4.96
N TYR A 20 0.06 -18.31 -3.96
CA TYR A 20 0.68 -19.25 -3.03
C TYR A 20 -0.28 -19.78 -1.95
N ARG A 21 -1.08 -18.89 -1.33
CA ARG A 21 -2.18 -19.16 -0.40
C ARG A 21 -1.85 -19.85 0.94
N ASP A 22 -0.61 -20.23 1.19
CA ASP A 22 -0.20 -20.84 2.45
C ASP A 22 1.11 -20.27 3.00
N LEU A 23 1.27 -18.95 2.95
CA LEU A 23 2.39 -18.28 3.60
C LEU A 23 2.24 -18.33 5.12
N LYS A 24 3.23 -18.94 5.77
CA LYS A 24 3.39 -19.05 7.23
C LYS A 24 4.85 -19.40 7.56
N PRO A 25 5.36 -19.13 8.78
CA PRO A 25 6.75 -19.41 9.17
C PRO A 25 7.19 -20.84 8.89
N GLU A 26 6.30 -21.82 9.06
CA GLU A 26 6.59 -23.24 8.83
C GLU A 26 6.95 -23.55 7.38
N ASN A 27 6.47 -22.73 6.44
CA ASN A 27 6.71 -22.89 5.00
C ASN A 27 7.83 -21.97 4.48
N VAL A 28 8.54 -21.25 5.36
CA VAL A 28 9.70 -20.42 5.02
C VAL A 28 10.94 -21.04 5.63
N LEU A 29 11.73 -21.71 4.80
CA LEU A 29 12.96 -22.39 5.21
C LEU A 29 14.15 -21.44 5.11
N VAL A 30 15.09 -21.53 6.05
CA VAL A 30 16.39 -20.86 5.99
C VAL A 30 17.41 -21.85 5.43
N ARG A 31 18.11 -21.46 4.36
CA ARG A 31 19.15 -22.29 3.72
C ARG A 31 20.48 -22.16 4.47
N GLU A 32 21.46 -22.99 4.09
CA GLU A 32 22.83 -22.93 4.63
C GLU A 32 23.53 -21.58 4.39
N ASP A 33 23.12 -20.84 3.35
CA ASP A 33 23.63 -19.51 3.05
C ASP A 33 22.94 -18.39 3.85
N GLY A 34 21.98 -18.73 4.74
CA GLY A 34 21.19 -17.81 5.55
C GLY A 34 20.01 -17.15 4.82
N HIS A 35 19.86 -17.35 3.50
CA HIS A 35 18.73 -16.82 2.75
C HIS A 35 17.50 -17.73 2.84
N ILE A 36 16.32 -17.16 2.57
CA ILE A 36 15.07 -17.93 2.63
C ILE A 36 14.73 -18.68 1.34
N MET A 37 13.93 -19.73 1.51
CA MET A 37 13.28 -20.49 0.45
C MET A 37 11.84 -20.81 0.88
N LEU A 38 10.87 -20.61 -0.03
CA LEU A 38 9.50 -21.06 0.20
C LEU A 38 9.38 -22.56 -0.11
N SER A 39 8.64 -23.29 0.71
CA SER A 39 8.30 -24.71 0.52
C SER A 39 6.78 -24.89 0.44
N ASP A 40 6.29 -26.12 0.28
CA ASP A 40 4.86 -26.46 0.33
C ASP A 40 3.95 -25.63 -0.60
N PHE A 41 3.84 -26.08 -1.86
CA PHE A 41 3.00 -25.47 -2.88
C PHE A 41 1.67 -26.19 -3.07
N ASP A 42 1.29 -27.10 -2.17
CA ASP A 42 0.12 -27.98 -2.35
C ASP A 42 -1.19 -27.20 -2.40
N LEU A 43 -1.23 -26.05 -1.72
CA LEU A 43 -2.37 -25.14 -1.73
C LEU A 43 -2.27 -24.05 -2.78
N SER A 44 -1.23 -24.02 -3.62
CA SER A 44 -1.08 -22.99 -4.63
C SER A 44 -2.15 -23.08 -5.73
N LEU A 45 -2.50 -21.94 -6.32
CA LEU A 45 -3.43 -21.84 -7.44
C LEU A 45 -2.69 -21.33 -8.67
N ARG A 46 -2.75 -22.10 -9.76
CA ARG A 46 -2.30 -21.64 -11.07
C ARG A 46 -3.41 -20.90 -11.80
N CYS A 47 -3.08 -19.76 -12.39
CA CYS A 47 -4.01 -18.89 -13.09
C CYS A 47 -3.33 -18.23 -14.30
N ALA A 48 -4.14 -17.70 -15.21
CA ALA A 48 -3.63 -16.92 -16.33
C ALA A 48 -3.15 -15.55 -15.83
N VAL A 49 -1.98 -15.12 -16.30
CA VAL A 49 -1.39 -13.83 -15.96
C VAL A 49 -0.83 -13.17 -17.22
N SER A 50 -0.87 -11.84 -17.26
CA SER A 50 -0.19 -11.03 -18.28
C SER A 50 0.57 -9.92 -17.57
N PRO A 51 1.80 -10.18 -17.09
CA PRO A 51 2.60 -9.17 -16.42
C PRO A 51 2.85 -7.99 -17.37
N THR A 52 2.73 -6.77 -16.88
CA THR A 52 2.90 -5.56 -17.70
C THR A 52 3.82 -4.55 -17.05
N LEU A 53 4.56 -3.80 -17.88
CA LEU A 53 5.31 -2.63 -17.46
C LEU A 53 4.46 -1.39 -17.73
N VAL A 54 4.11 -0.66 -16.67
CA VAL A 54 3.28 0.53 -16.75
C VAL A 54 4.16 1.76 -16.51
N LYS A 55 3.92 2.85 -17.25
CA LYS A 55 4.63 4.10 -17.00
C LYS A 55 4.23 4.63 -15.63
N SER A 56 5.23 4.93 -14.78
CA SER A 56 5.01 5.58 -13.49
C SER A 56 4.38 6.95 -13.73
N ALA A 57 3.07 7.08 -13.48
CA ALA A 57 2.41 8.37 -13.47
C ALA A 57 2.77 9.09 -12.18
N ASN A 58 3.22 10.35 -12.26
CA ASN A 58 3.35 11.20 -11.08
C ASN A 58 1.98 11.27 -10.40
N SER A 59 1.85 10.64 -9.24
CA SER A 59 0.62 10.61 -8.46
C SER A 59 0.39 11.97 -7.78
N ASN A 60 0.06 13.00 -8.55
CA ASN A 60 -0.70 14.13 -8.04
C ASN A 60 -2.17 13.81 -8.28
N LEU A 61 -2.75 13.00 -7.39
CA LEU A 61 -4.20 12.87 -7.31
C LEU A 61 -4.69 13.60 -6.05
N GLU A 62 -5.37 14.70 -6.33
CA GLU A 62 -6.14 15.60 -5.46
C GLU A 62 -6.64 14.94 -4.17
N THR A 63 -6.05 15.36 -3.05
CA THR A 63 -6.70 15.28 -1.74
C THR A 63 -7.93 16.21 -1.78
N LYS A 64 -9.10 15.65 -2.05
CA LYS A 64 -10.36 16.32 -1.67
C LYS A 64 -10.38 16.39 -0.15
N SER A 65 -9.95 17.53 0.36
CA SER A 65 -10.13 17.97 1.74
C SER A 65 -11.61 17.90 2.10
N SER A 66 -12.00 16.85 2.81
CA SER A 66 -13.21 16.87 3.65
C SER A 66 -12.80 17.62 4.92
N GLY A 67 -13.19 18.90 4.97
CA GLY A 67 -12.92 19.76 6.11
C GLY A 67 -13.67 19.27 7.35
N TYR A 68 -12.93 18.68 8.28
CA TYR A 68 -13.28 18.69 9.70
C TYR A 68 -12.30 19.61 10.41
N CYS A 69 -12.62 20.90 10.46
CA CYS A 69 -11.91 21.85 11.29
C CYS A 69 -12.39 21.70 12.74
N VAL A 70 -11.57 21.09 13.58
CA VAL A 70 -11.70 21.20 15.04
C VAL A 70 -11.09 22.55 15.43
N GLN A 71 -11.91 23.54 15.74
CA GLN A 71 -11.46 24.77 16.39
C GLN A 71 -11.33 24.53 17.89
N PRO A 72 -10.20 24.85 18.53
CA PRO A 72 -10.13 25.02 19.97
C PRO A 72 -10.72 26.39 20.35
N ALA A 73 -11.74 26.39 21.20
CA ALA A 73 -12.30 27.59 21.80
C ALA A 73 -11.42 28.06 22.97
N CYS A 74 -10.80 29.23 22.87
CA CYS A 74 -10.21 29.94 24.01
C CYS A 74 -10.34 31.47 23.85
N ILE A 75 -11.37 32.03 24.49
CA ILE A 75 -11.40 33.26 25.31
C ILE A 75 -10.82 34.55 24.70
N GLU A 76 -11.74 35.48 24.40
CA GLU A 76 -11.54 36.93 24.15
C GLU A 76 -11.04 37.69 25.41
N PRO A 77 -10.39 38.87 25.25
CA PRO A 77 -11.20 40.10 25.33
C PRO A 77 -10.83 41.23 24.35
N THR A 78 -11.88 41.78 23.74
CA THR A 78 -12.17 43.19 23.42
C THR A 78 -11.07 44.26 23.46
N CYS A 79 -10.93 45.03 22.36
CA CYS A 79 -10.64 46.47 22.36
C CYS A 79 -11.29 47.14 21.15
N VAL A 80 -11.73 48.38 21.32
CA VAL A 80 -12.81 49.08 20.60
C VAL A 80 -12.24 50.35 19.90
N ILE A 81 -12.92 50.80 18.83
CA ILE A 81 -13.00 52.17 18.28
C ILE A 81 -12.13 52.55 17.03
N GLN A 82 -12.90 52.93 16.00
CA GLN A 82 -12.79 53.49 14.62
C GLN A 82 -12.19 54.93 14.48
N PRO A 83 -12.35 55.69 13.34
CA PRO A 83 -12.33 55.41 11.87
C PRO A 83 -11.61 56.51 11.01
N ASP A 84 -11.63 56.38 9.67
CA ASP A 84 -11.93 57.41 8.62
C ASP A 84 -11.18 57.07 7.29
N CYS A 85 -11.70 57.22 6.06
CA CYS A 85 -12.77 58.04 5.52
C CYS A 85 -13.27 57.54 4.13
N ILE A 86 -14.32 58.20 3.67
CA ILE A 86 -15.36 57.81 2.71
C ILE A 86 -15.04 58.20 1.24
N LYS A 87 -15.58 57.38 0.32
CA LYS A 87 -15.95 57.52 -1.14
C LYS A 87 -16.43 58.94 -1.57
N PRO A 88 -16.75 59.29 -2.86
CA PRO A 88 -17.36 58.51 -3.96
C PRO A 88 -16.82 58.90 -5.37
N SER A 89 -17.27 58.44 -6.55
CA SER A 89 -18.62 58.42 -7.12
C SER A 89 -18.69 57.61 -8.43
N CYS A 90 -19.92 57.51 -8.91
CA CYS A 90 -20.55 56.54 -9.79
C CYS A 90 -20.59 56.95 -11.29
N PHE A 91 -20.96 55.98 -12.13
CA PHE A 91 -21.85 56.05 -13.32
C PHE A 91 -21.28 55.39 -14.60
N THR A 92 -22.03 54.37 -15.06
CA THR A 92 -21.96 53.55 -16.30
C THR A 92 -22.51 54.32 -17.54
N PRO A 93 -22.67 53.80 -18.80
CA PRO A 93 -22.52 52.42 -19.35
C PRO A 93 -22.01 52.23 -20.83
N ARG A 94 -21.73 50.95 -21.19
CA ARG A 94 -22.02 50.16 -22.44
C ARG A 94 -21.38 50.41 -23.85
N PHE A 95 -20.79 49.30 -24.35
CA PHE A 95 -20.80 48.65 -25.70
C PHE A 95 -20.25 49.34 -26.97
N LEU A 96 -19.27 48.69 -27.66
CA LEU A 96 -19.46 47.89 -28.91
C LEU A 96 -18.14 47.31 -29.46
N GLN A 97 -18.28 46.26 -30.26
CA GLN A 97 -17.27 45.36 -30.86
C GLN A 97 -16.53 45.97 -32.07
N SER A 98 -15.28 45.55 -32.35
CA SER A 98 -14.82 45.13 -33.70
C SER A 98 -13.36 44.62 -33.68
N LYS A 99 -13.03 43.84 -34.72
CA LYS A 99 -11.93 42.90 -34.94
C LYS A 99 -10.58 43.57 -35.20
N SER A 100 -9.47 42.88 -34.88
CA SER A 100 -8.38 42.54 -35.84
C SER A 100 -7.26 41.69 -35.23
N LYS A 101 -6.81 40.69 -36.01
CA LYS A 101 -5.69 39.78 -35.76
C LYS A 101 -4.35 40.47 -36.11
N LYS A 102 -3.29 40.31 -35.29
CA LYS A 102 -1.95 39.90 -35.77
C LYS A 102 -0.95 39.58 -34.63
N LYS A 103 -0.18 38.52 -34.90
CA LYS A 103 0.95 37.91 -34.18
C LYS A 103 1.95 38.89 -33.54
N GLU A 104 2.40 38.56 -32.33
CA GLU A 104 3.80 38.77 -31.89
C GLU A 104 4.39 37.48 -31.31
N LYS A 105 5.54 37.07 -31.86
CA LYS A 105 6.48 36.12 -31.26
C LYS A 105 7.19 36.83 -30.11
N LYS A 106 7.30 36.21 -28.93
CA LYS A 106 8.30 36.60 -27.92
C LYS A 106 8.96 35.39 -27.26
N LEU A 107 10.24 35.60 -26.98
CA LEU A 107 11.31 34.64 -26.84
C LEU A 107 11.25 33.80 -25.55
N LYS A 108 11.83 32.60 -25.63
CA LYS A 108 12.16 31.70 -24.52
C LYS A 108 13.01 32.38 -23.44
N PRO A 109 12.80 32.07 -22.15
CA PRO A 109 13.85 32.08 -21.16
C PRO A 109 14.43 30.67 -20.95
N LYS A 110 15.76 30.69 -20.96
CA LYS A 110 16.82 29.75 -20.55
C LYS A 110 16.44 28.47 -19.78
N ASN A 111 17.09 27.39 -20.21
CA ASN A 111 17.15 26.06 -19.59
C ASN A 111 17.68 26.13 -18.16
N ASP A 112 16.86 25.73 -17.19
CA ASP A 112 17.35 25.11 -15.97
C ASP A 112 17.40 23.60 -16.21
N VAL A 113 18.61 23.05 -16.21
CA VAL A 113 18.87 21.61 -16.23
C VAL A 113 18.52 21.07 -14.83
N HIS A 114 17.23 20.91 -14.57
CA HIS A 114 16.78 20.00 -13.53
C HIS A 114 16.88 18.59 -14.12
N ASN A 115 17.64 17.70 -13.48
CA ASN A 115 17.66 16.27 -13.79
C ASN A 115 16.22 15.73 -13.66
N GLN A 116 15.46 15.78 -14.76
CA GLN A 116 14.23 15.03 -14.88
C GLN A 116 14.63 13.58 -15.07
N VAL A 117 14.92 12.89 -13.96
CA VAL A 117 14.95 11.44 -13.96
C VAL A 117 13.53 11.02 -14.29
N THR A 118 13.28 10.64 -15.54
CA THR A 118 12.03 10.00 -15.93
C THR A 118 11.85 8.80 -15.01
N PRO A 119 10.72 8.71 -14.27
CA PRO A 119 10.54 7.62 -13.34
C PRO A 119 10.52 6.30 -14.12
N LEU A 120 11.25 5.31 -13.61
CA LEU A 120 11.35 3.99 -14.23
C LEU A 120 9.95 3.35 -14.36
N PRO A 121 9.70 2.55 -15.40
CA PRO A 121 8.47 1.78 -15.51
C PRO A 121 8.25 0.88 -14.28
N GLU A 122 7.01 0.77 -13.82
CA GLU A 122 6.60 -0.08 -12.71
C GLU A 122 6.10 -1.44 -13.23
N LEU A 123 6.49 -2.53 -12.57
CA LEU A 123 6.03 -3.88 -12.88
C LEU A 123 4.69 -4.17 -12.19
N MET A 124 3.70 -4.57 -12.98
CA MET A 124 2.44 -5.18 -12.53
C MET A 124 2.53 -6.69 -12.77
N ALA A 125 2.88 -7.43 -11.72
CA ALA A 125 3.04 -8.89 -11.78
C ALA A 125 1.73 -9.67 -11.50
N GLU A 126 0.75 -9.03 -10.86
CA GLU A 126 -0.41 -9.70 -10.27
C GLU A 126 -1.36 -10.34 -11.29
N PRO A 127 -1.87 -11.57 -11.05
CA PRO A 127 -2.94 -12.15 -11.83
C PRO A 127 -4.31 -11.55 -11.43
N THR A 128 -4.60 -10.36 -11.94
CA THR A 128 -5.81 -9.57 -11.60
C THR A 128 -7.14 -10.25 -11.93
N ASN A 129 -7.14 -11.20 -12.86
CA ASN A 129 -8.34 -11.94 -13.28
C ASN A 129 -8.52 -13.29 -12.58
N ALA A 130 -7.60 -13.68 -11.68
CA ALA A 130 -7.72 -14.94 -10.96
C ALA A 130 -8.90 -14.88 -9.99
N ARG A 131 -9.74 -15.92 -10.01
CA ARG A 131 -10.86 -16.07 -9.07
C ARG A 131 -11.06 -17.54 -8.72
N SER A 132 -10.98 -17.86 -7.44
CA SER A 132 -11.27 -19.18 -6.88
C SER A 132 -12.32 -19.09 -5.77
N MET A 133 -13.00 -20.19 -5.50
CA MET A 133 -13.95 -20.36 -4.40
C MET A 133 -13.47 -21.37 -3.34
N SER A 134 -12.26 -21.92 -3.48
CA SER A 134 -11.74 -22.95 -2.58
C SER A 134 -11.47 -22.39 -1.18
N PHE A 135 -12.03 -23.03 -0.15
CA PHE A 135 -11.71 -22.72 1.24
C PHE A 135 -10.46 -23.53 1.67
N VAL A 136 -9.28 -22.95 1.53
CA VAL A 136 -7.98 -23.59 1.85
C VAL A 136 -7.06 -22.61 2.56
N GLY A 137 -6.14 -23.16 3.36
CA GLY A 137 -5.12 -22.40 4.09
C GLY A 137 -5.20 -22.62 5.60
N THR A 138 -4.20 -22.12 6.31
CA THR A 138 -4.13 -22.20 7.77
C THR A 138 -5.11 -21.21 8.42
N HIS A 139 -5.94 -21.66 9.38
CA HIS A 139 -7.06 -20.88 9.94
C HIS A 139 -6.70 -19.47 10.42
N GLU A 140 -5.51 -19.29 11.00
CA GLU A 140 -5.04 -17.99 11.53
C GLU A 140 -4.58 -17.02 10.41
N TYR A 141 -4.33 -17.56 9.22
CA TYR A 141 -3.82 -16.85 8.05
C TYR A 141 -4.89 -16.57 7.00
N LEU A 142 -6.04 -17.26 7.06
CA LEU A 142 -7.13 -17.10 6.10
C LEU A 142 -7.58 -15.63 5.98
N ALA A 143 -7.74 -15.18 4.74
CA ALA A 143 -8.25 -13.85 4.44
C ALA A 143 -9.77 -13.77 4.68
N PRO A 144 -10.33 -12.60 5.08
CA PRO A 144 -11.76 -12.45 5.35
C PRO A 144 -12.66 -12.84 4.17
N GLU A 145 -12.24 -12.55 2.94
CA GLU A 145 -12.96 -12.92 1.72
C GLU A 145 -13.07 -14.44 1.54
N ILE A 146 -12.02 -15.21 1.89
CA ILE A 146 -12.08 -16.68 1.87
C ILE A 146 -13.08 -17.17 2.92
N ILE A 147 -13.04 -16.57 4.12
CA ILE A 147 -13.92 -16.97 5.24
C ILE A 147 -15.39 -16.70 4.94
N LYS A 148 -15.69 -15.59 4.26
CA LYS A 148 -17.04 -15.24 3.83
C LYS A 148 -17.54 -16.09 2.64
N GLY A 149 -16.68 -16.92 2.05
CA GLY A 149 -17.00 -17.67 0.84
C GLY A 149 -17.11 -16.78 -0.40
N GLU A 150 -16.45 -15.62 -0.38
CA GLU A 150 -16.36 -14.73 -1.53
C GLU A 150 -15.26 -15.24 -2.48
N GLY A 151 -15.43 -14.97 -3.77
CA GLY A 151 -14.41 -15.32 -4.75
C GLY A 151 -13.13 -14.53 -4.51
N HIS A 152 -11.98 -15.20 -4.49
CA HIS A 152 -10.70 -14.63 -4.14
C HIS A 152 -9.64 -14.80 -5.24
N GLY A 153 -8.70 -13.85 -5.32
CA GLY A 153 -7.56 -13.82 -6.25
C GLY A 153 -6.24 -13.62 -5.50
N SER A 154 -5.23 -13.02 -6.13
CA SER A 154 -3.90 -12.84 -5.52
C SER A 154 -3.87 -11.95 -4.27
N ALA A 155 -4.91 -11.15 -4.05
CA ALA A 155 -5.03 -10.29 -2.87
C ALA A 155 -4.96 -11.04 -1.53
N VAL A 156 -5.27 -12.34 -1.51
CA VAL A 156 -5.17 -13.17 -0.30
C VAL A 156 -3.73 -13.35 0.14
N ASP A 157 -2.78 -13.42 -0.79
CA ASP A 157 -1.36 -13.55 -0.45
C ASP A 157 -0.87 -12.29 0.27
N TRP A 158 -1.33 -11.10 -0.14
CA TRP A 158 -1.03 -9.84 0.55
C TRP A 158 -1.64 -9.76 1.95
N TRP A 159 -2.80 -10.36 2.17
CA TRP A 159 -3.34 -10.55 3.51
C TRP A 159 -2.45 -11.47 4.34
N THR A 160 -2.11 -12.66 3.81
CA THR A 160 -1.25 -13.63 4.53
C THR A 160 0.12 -13.05 4.84
N PHE A 161 0.69 -12.24 3.94
CA PHE A 161 1.93 -11.50 4.15
C PHE A 161 1.85 -10.52 5.33
N GLY A 162 0.70 -9.87 5.52
CA GLY A 162 0.43 -9.03 6.69
C GLY A 162 0.35 -9.82 8.00
N ILE A 163 -0.28 -11.00 7.99
CA ILE A 163 -0.34 -11.90 9.15
C ILE A 163 1.06 -12.41 9.50
N PHE A 164 1.80 -12.87 8.48
CA PHE A 164 3.18 -13.34 8.60
C PHE A 164 4.10 -12.27 9.19
N LEU A 165 4.07 -11.04 8.67
CA LEU A 165 4.86 -9.93 9.21
C LEU A 165 4.49 -9.62 10.67
N TYR A 166 3.21 -9.65 11.02
CA TYR A 166 2.79 -9.47 12.40
C TYR A 166 3.35 -10.58 13.29
N GLU A 167 3.27 -11.84 12.88
CA GLU A 167 3.76 -12.97 13.67
C GLU A 167 5.27 -12.91 13.88
N LEU A 168 6.06 -12.57 12.86
CA LEU A 168 7.52 -12.41 13.01
C LEU A 168 7.90 -11.33 14.03
N LEU A 169 7.07 -10.28 14.18
CA LEU A 169 7.36 -9.16 15.08
C LEU A 169 6.83 -9.38 16.50
N PHE A 170 5.74 -10.12 16.66
CA PHE A 170 5.04 -10.27 17.94
C PHE A 170 4.99 -11.70 18.48
N GLY A 171 5.48 -12.69 17.72
CA GLY A 171 5.49 -14.11 18.10
C GLY A 171 4.11 -14.76 18.18
N ARG A 172 3.07 -14.13 17.62
CA ARG A 172 1.68 -14.61 17.60
C ARG A 172 0.90 -13.97 16.46
N THR A 173 -0.18 -14.60 16.03
CA THR A 173 -1.08 -14.03 15.02
C THR A 173 -2.07 -13.00 15.63
N PRO A 174 -2.54 -12.01 14.87
CA PRO A 174 -3.34 -10.90 15.41
C PRO A 174 -4.79 -11.26 15.77
N PHE A 175 -5.32 -12.36 15.22
CA PHE A 175 -6.75 -12.72 15.33
C PHE A 175 -7.00 -14.09 15.98
N LYS A 176 -5.96 -14.75 16.53
CA LYS A 176 -6.08 -16.05 17.19
C LYS A 176 -7.17 -16.05 18.26
N GLY A 177 -8.13 -16.96 18.14
CA GLY A 177 -9.14 -17.25 19.17
C GLY A 177 -8.80 -18.53 19.94
N SER A 178 -9.64 -18.87 20.93
CA SER A 178 -9.50 -20.11 21.71
C SER A 178 -9.74 -21.39 20.90
N ALA A 179 -10.40 -21.29 19.75
CA ALA A 179 -10.66 -22.37 18.82
C ALA A 179 -10.72 -21.85 17.38
N ASN A 180 -10.58 -22.72 16.38
CA ASN A 180 -10.58 -22.36 14.96
C ASN A 180 -11.78 -21.49 14.58
N ARG A 181 -13.00 -21.86 15.00
CA ARG A 181 -14.21 -21.08 14.73
C ARG A 181 -14.12 -19.66 15.32
N ALA A 182 -13.61 -19.51 16.55
CA ALA A 182 -13.42 -18.21 17.17
C ALA A 182 -12.37 -17.36 16.43
N THR A 183 -11.28 -17.98 15.97
CA THR A 183 -10.29 -17.32 15.09
C THR A 183 -10.95 -16.77 13.83
N LEU A 184 -11.78 -17.57 13.14
CA LEU A 184 -12.46 -17.11 11.92
C LEU A 184 -13.41 -15.94 12.19
N PHE A 185 -14.16 -15.99 13.30
CA PHE A 185 -15.00 -14.87 13.74
C PHE A 185 -14.17 -13.60 14.01
N ASN A 186 -13.01 -13.73 14.65
CA ASN A 186 -12.11 -12.62 14.90
C ASN A 186 -11.54 -12.03 13.60
N VAL A 187 -11.14 -12.89 12.65
CA VAL A 187 -10.64 -12.46 11.35
C VAL A 187 -11.69 -11.64 10.60
N VAL A 188 -12.97 -11.98 10.68
CA VAL A 188 -14.01 -11.21 9.97
C VAL A 188 -14.45 -9.97 10.76
N GLY A 189 -14.65 -10.10 12.07
CA GLY A 189 -15.35 -9.09 12.87
C GLY A 189 -14.47 -8.20 13.75
N GLN A 190 -13.29 -8.66 14.18
CA GLN A 190 -12.47 -7.91 15.14
C GLN A 190 -11.50 -6.96 14.43
N PRO A 191 -11.33 -5.72 14.95
CA PRO A 191 -10.33 -4.79 14.44
C PRO A 191 -8.92 -5.25 14.80
N LEU A 192 -7.95 -4.88 13.97
CA LEU A 192 -6.53 -5.14 14.24
C LEU A 192 -6.09 -4.41 15.52
N ARG A 193 -5.45 -5.15 16.43
CA ARG A 193 -4.83 -4.62 17.65
C ARG A 193 -3.35 -5.00 17.71
N PHE A 194 -2.54 -4.07 18.18
CA PHE A 194 -1.11 -4.29 18.43
C PHE A 194 -0.89 -4.34 19.94
N PRO A 195 -0.10 -5.30 20.46
CA PRO A 195 0.30 -5.29 21.86
C PRO A 195 1.20 -4.08 22.17
N GLU A 196 1.34 -3.78 23.46
CA GLU A 196 2.26 -2.74 23.95
C GLU A 196 3.73 -3.18 23.89
N SER A 197 3.98 -4.49 23.96
CA SER A 197 5.32 -5.09 23.92
C SER A 197 5.33 -6.35 23.03
N PRO A 198 6.41 -6.60 22.25
CA PRO A 198 7.58 -5.72 22.06
C PRO A 198 7.24 -4.42 21.31
N SER A 199 8.04 -3.37 21.53
CA SER A 199 7.91 -2.14 20.76
C SER A 199 8.46 -2.36 19.35
N VAL A 200 7.66 -1.96 18.35
CA VAL A 200 8.03 -2.06 16.94
C VAL A 200 7.90 -0.70 16.27
N SER A 201 8.60 -0.50 15.17
CA SER A 201 8.61 0.79 14.47
C SER A 201 7.21 1.18 13.98
N PHE A 202 6.95 2.49 13.91
CA PHE A 202 5.71 3.00 13.35
C PHE A 202 5.48 2.49 11.92
N ALA A 203 6.52 2.50 11.08
CA ALA A 203 6.45 2.02 9.71
C ALA A 203 6.05 0.54 9.61
N ALA A 204 6.48 -0.32 10.55
CA ALA A 204 6.04 -1.71 10.58
C ALA A 204 4.54 -1.83 10.88
N ARG A 205 4.06 -1.10 11.89
CA ARG A 205 2.63 -1.10 12.26
C ARG A 205 1.76 -0.53 11.15
N ASP A 206 2.25 0.51 10.48
CA ASP A 206 1.56 1.15 9.36
C ASP A 206 1.42 0.21 8.16
N LEU A 207 2.51 -0.49 7.79
CA LEU A 207 2.50 -1.50 6.74
C LEU A 207 1.47 -2.59 7.04
N ILE A 208 1.51 -3.15 8.26
CA ILE A 208 0.56 -4.19 8.68
C ILE A 208 -0.88 -3.68 8.64
N ARG A 209 -1.15 -2.44 9.05
CA ARG A 209 -2.50 -1.85 8.95
C ARG A 209 -2.99 -1.80 7.51
N GLY A 210 -2.12 -1.42 6.57
CA GLY A 210 -2.44 -1.39 5.15
C GLY A 210 -2.73 -2.77 4.56
N LEU A 211 -1.96 -3.79 4.96
CA LEU A 211 -2.11 -5.17 4.49
C LEU A 211 -3.31 -5.90 5.12
N LEU A 212 -3.63 -5.62 6.38
CA LEU A 212 -4.72 -6.28 7.12
C LEU A 212 -6.04 -5.50 7.08
N VAL A 213 -6.27 -4.78 5.97
CA VAL A 213 -7.59 -4.24 5.63
C VAL A 213 -8.50 -5.38 5.19
N LYS A 214 -9.67 -5.50 5.84
CA LYS A 214 -10.61 -6.61 5.62
C LYS A 214 -11.17 -6.62 4.20
N GLU A 215 -11.40 -5.44 3.65
CA GLU A 215 -11.97 -5.25 2.32
C GLU A 215 -10.86 -5.22 1.26
N PRO A 216 -10.76 -6.21 0.35
CA PRO A 216 -9.60 -6.35 -0.54
C PRO A 216 -9.33 -5.14 -1.43
N GLN A 217 -10.38 -4.46 -1.90
CA GLN A 217 -10.28 -3.25 -2.75
C GLN A 217 -9.67 -2.03 -2.04
N HIS A 218 -9.62 -2.03 -0.72
CA HIS A 218 -9.01 -0.98 0.10
C HIS A 218 -7.68 -1.42 0.72
N ARG A 219 -7.27 -2.67 0.49
CA ARG A 219 -6.03 -3.25 1.00
C ARG A 219 -4.84 -2.67 0.23
N LEU A 220 -3.74 -2.43 0.94
CA LEU A 220 -2.45 -2.16 0.29
C LEU A 220 -2.13 -3.29 -0.69
N ALA A 221 -1.52 -2.95 -1.82
CA ALA A 221 -1.23 -3.83 -2.95
C ALA A 221 -2.43 -4.16 -3.86
N TYR A 222 -3.60 -3.56 -3.64
CA TYR A 222 -4.76 -3.80 -4.52
C TYR A 222 -4.53 -3.30 -5.96
N ARG A 223 -3.95 -2.11 -6.16
CA ARG A 223 -3.83 -1.53 -7.50
C ARG A 223 -2.54 -1.91 -8.21
N ARG A 224 -1.40 -1.83 -7.51
CA ARG A 224 -0.06 -2.06 -8.10
C ARG A 224 0.70 -3.22 -7.47
N GLY A 225 0.02 -4.09 -6.74
CA GLY A 225 0.60 -5.30 -6.18
C GLY A 225 1.82 -5.03 -5.29
N ALA A 226 2.85 -5.87 -5.46
CA ALA A 226 4.12 -5.78 -4.74
C ALA A 226 4.78 -4.39 -4.84
N THR A 227 4.56 -3.62 -5.90
CA THR A 227 5.16 -2.28 -6.06
C THR A 227 4.75 -1.32 -4.95
N GLU A 228 3.48 -1.32 -4.54
CA GLU A 228 3.01 -0.50 -3.42
C GLU A 228 3.69 -0.88 -2.10
N ILE A 229 3.88 -2.18 -1.88
CA ILE A 229 4.54 -2.70 -0.68
C ILE A 229 6.02 -2.31 -0.68
N LYS A 230 6.71 -2.46 -1.82
CA LYS A 230 8.14 -2.12 -1.98
C LYS A 230 8.42 -0.63 -1.75
N GLN A 231 7.47 0.24 -2.10
CA GLN A 231 7.56 1.70 -1.91
C GLN A 231 7.26 2.14 -0.47
N HIS A 232 6.76 1.24 0.38
CA HIS A 232 6.39 1.58 1.76
C HIS A 232 7.62 1.96 2.62
N PRO A 233 7.53 2.97 3.52
CA PRO A 233 8.66 3.40 4.36
C PRO A 233 9.32 2.30 5.20
N PHE A 234 8.59 1.21 5.49
CA PHE A 234 9.15 0.03 6.16
C PHE A 234 10.33 -0.58 5.41
N PHE A 235 10.35 -0.50 4.08
CA PHE A 235 11.41 -1.02 3.23
C PHE A 235 12.35 0.06 2.67
N GLN A 236 12.34 1.28 3.21
CA GLN A 236 13.12 2.41 2.67
C GLN A 236 14.64 2.13 2.56
N ASN A 237 15.17 1.24 3.41
CA ASN A 237 16.59 0.88 3.45
C ASN A 237 16.92 -0.38 2.63
N ILE A 238 15.96 -0.93 1.89
CA ILE A 238 16.16 -2.12 1.08
C ILE A 238 16.60 -1.74 -0.33
N ASN A 239 17.78 -2.23 -0.73
CA ASN A 239 18.17 -2.24 -2.13
C ASN A 239 17.64 -3.52 -2.80
N TRP A 240 16.47 -3.41 -3.45
CA TRP A 240 15.77 -4.54 -4.07
C TRP A 240 16.61 -5.27 -5.13
N ALA A 241 17.47 -4.56 -5.86
CA ALA A 241 18.30 -5.15 -6.91
C ALA A 241 19.45 -6.01 -6.35
N LEU A 242 19.87 -5.76 -5.10
CA LEU A 242 21.04 -6.40 -4.48
C LEU A 242 20.68 -7.31 -3.29
N ILE A 243 19.40 -7.49 -2.99
CA ILE A 243 18.95 -8.25 -1.81
C ILE A 243 19.50 -9.67 -1.75
N ARG A 244 19.67 -10.34 -2.90
CA ARG A 244 20.27 -11.68 -3.01
C ARG A 244 21.78 -11.71 -2.75
N CYS A 245 22.43 -10.55 -2.79
CA CYS A 245 23.85 -10.38 -2.50
C CYS A 245 24.09 -9.77 -1.12
N ALA A 246 23.02 -9.34 -0.43
CA ALA A 246 23.13 -8.77 0.90
C ALA A 246 23.30 -9.89 1.93
N THR A 247 24.21 -9.69 2.89
CA THR A 247 24.50 -10.66 3.95
C THR A 247 23.26 -10.89 4.81
N PRO A 248 22.80 -12.14 4.96
CA PRO A 248 21.70 -12.46 5.85
C PRO A 248 22.01 -12.11 7.31
N PRO A 249 21.00 -11.75 8.12
CA PRO A 249 21.19 -11.43 9.54
C PRO A 249 21.77 -12.58 10.36
N GLU A 250 21.45 -13.81 9.99
CA GLU A 250 21.84 -15.04 10.67
C GLU A 250 22.15 -16.11 9.63
N VAL A 251 23.20 -16.88 9.87
CA VAL A 251 23.58 -18.05 9.07
C VAL A 251 23.51 -19.25 10.00
N PRO A 252 22.66 -20.27 9.72
CA PRO A 252 22.44 -21.42 10.59
C PRO A 252 23.68 -22.28 10.88
#